data_AF-A0A3D5W7G2-F1
#
_entry.id   AF-A0A3D5W7G2-F1
#
_cell.length_a   1.000
_cell.length_b   1.000
_cell.length_c   1.000
_cell.angle_alpha   90.00
_cell.angle_beta   90.00
_cell.angle_gamma   90.00
#
_symmetry.space_group_name_H-M   'P 1'
#
loop_
_entity.id
_entity.type
_entity.pdbx_description
1 polymer ?
#
loop_
_entity_poly.entity_id
_entity_poly.type
_entity_poly.pdbx_seq_one_letter_code
_entity_poly.pdbx_strand_id
1 'polypeptide(L)'
;MAAAEEHTRKLTFRKFADGEHQWDDFKEKIFNEDHSHKCPIYVHRTPPCQGSCPSGEDIRGWLQIVRGMEQPPEGMAWQEYAFRRATDANPFPAMMGRVCPAPCESGCNRNNVDDF
;
A
#
# COMPACT_ATOMS: atom_id res chain seq x y z
N MET A 1 -31.50 41.65 -18.86
CA MET A 1 -30.17 42.11 -19.31
C MET A 1 -29.17 41.61 -18.29
N ALA A 2 -28.47 40.51 -18.60
CA ALA A 2 -27.42 39.98 -17.74
C ALA A 2 -26.19 40.89 -17.87
N ALA A 3 -25.73 41.46 -16.77
CA ALA A 3 -24.48 42.21 -16.74
C ALA A 3 -23.32 41.24 -16.99
N ALA A 4 -22.43 41.58 -17.92
CA ALA A 4 -21.23 40.82 -18.17
C ALA A 4 -20.26 41.02 -16.99
N GLU A 5 -19.89 39.94 -16.31
CA GLU A 5 -18.84 39.97 -15.28
C GLU A 5 -17.47 40.08 -15.95
N GLU A 6 -16.81 41.20 -15.74
CA GLU A 6 -15.48 41.48 -16.24
C GLU A 6 -14.45 40.73 -15.40
N HIS A 7 -14.07 39.53 -15.84
CA HIS A 7 -13.07 38.70 -15.17
C HIS A 7 -11.67 39.32 -15.39
N THR A 8 -11.30 40.28 -14.54
CA THR A 8 -9.95 40.85 -14.49
C THR A 8 -8.97 39.79 -13.98
N ARG A 9 -8.44 38.98 -14.90
CA ARG A 9 -7.39 38.00 -14.59
C ARG A 9 -6.10 38.76 -14.27
N LYS A 10 -5.82 38.93 -12.97
CA LYS A 10 -4.55 39.50 -12.49
C LYS A 10 -3.40 38.67 -13.05
N LEU A 11 -2.46 39.34 -13.74
CA LEU A 11 -1.29 38.71 -14.36
C LEU A 11 -0.33 38.10 -13.33
N THR A 12 -0.41 38.56 -12.08
CA THR A 12 0.34 38.07 -10.94
C THR A 12 -0.63 37.75 -9.79
N PHE A 13 -0.56 36.54 -9.26
CA PHE A 13 -1.28 36.15 -8.05
C PHE A 13 -0.35 36.24 -6.84
N ARG A 14 -0.90 36.68 -5.70
CA ARG A 14 -0.17 36.72 -4.44
C ARG A 14 -0.06 35.28 -3.91
N LYS A 15 1.16 34.75 -3.82
CA LYS A 15 1.39 33.37 -3.35
C LYS A 15 1.24 33.22 -1.83
N PHE A 16 1.55 34.25 -1.04
CA PHE A 16 1.52 34.21 0.44
C PHE A 16 0.89 35.47 1.03
N ALA A 17 -0.01 35.34 2.03
CA ALA A 17 -0.56 36.48 2.77
C ALA A 17 0.43 37.02 3.83
N ASP A 18 0.24 38.28 4.27
CA ASP A 18 1.11 38.86 5.32
C ASP A 18 0.83 38.14 6.63
N GLY A 19 1.88 37.55 7.22
CA GLY A 19 1.79 36.78 8.47
C GLY A 19 1.69 35.26 8.29
N GLU A 20 1.54 34.76 7.06
CA GLU A 20 1.62 33.34 6.76
C GLU A 20 3.08 32.90 6.59
N HIS A 21 3.68 32.47 7.70
CA HIS A 21 5.04 31.89 7.72
C HIS A 21 5.05 30.37 7.80
N GLN A 22 3.87 29.74 7.67
CA GLN A 22 3.71 28.30 7.75
C GLN A 22 3.24 27.76 6.41
N TRP A 23 3.88 26.69 5.97
CA TRP A 23 3.45 25.93 4.80
C TRP A 23 2.15 25.19 5.11
N ASP A 24 1.16 25.28 4.21
CA ASP A 24 -0.14 24.62 4.37
C ASP A 24 -0.05 23.10 4.25
N ASP A 25 0.86 22.60 3.41
CA ASP A 25 1.12 21.17 3.23
C ASP A 25 2.52 20.79 3.77
N PHE A 26 2.55 19.78 4.64
CA PHE A 26 3.80 19.18 5.11
C PHE A 26 4.67 18.62 3.98
N LYS A 27 4.09 18.27 2.82
CA LYS A 27 4.86 17.83 1.65
C LYS A 27 5.77 18.92 1.12
N GLU A 28 5.33 20.18 1.09
CA GLU A 28 6.15 21.32 0.65
C GLU A 28 7.33 21.58 1.59
N LYS A 29 7.21 21.18 2.87
CA LYS A 29 8.33 21.19 3.82
C LYS A 29 9.33 20.08 3.57
N ILE A 30 8.91 18.95 2.99
CA ILE A 30 9.72 17.72 2.85
C ILE A 30 10.41 17.66 1.48
N PHE A 31 9.66 17.96 0.43
CA PHE A 31 10.11 17.93 -0.95
C PHE A 31 10.35 19.36 -1.44
N ASN A 32 11.59 19.67 -1.79
CA ASN A 32 11.94 20.90 -2.49
C ASN A 32 12.25 20.51 -3.93
N GLU A 33 11.31 20.74 -4.84
CA GLU A 33 11.39 20.26 -6.23
C GLU A 33 11.60 18.73 -6.28
N ASP A 34 12.73 18.27 -6.83
CA ASP A 34 13.07 16.85 -6.99
C ASP A 34 13.94 16.28 -5.86
N HIS A 35 14.30 17.09 -4.83
CA HIS A 35 15.14 16.65 -3.72
C HIS A 35 14.42 16.69 -2.36
N SER A 36 14.71 15.67 -1.55
CA SER A 36 14.27 15.57 -0.16
C SER A 36 15.49 15.42 0.73
N HIS A 37 15.53 16.20 1.82
CA HIS A 37 16.54 16.06 2.88
C HIS A 37 16.31 14.81 3.76
N LYS A 38 15.18 14.11 3.58
CA LYS A 38 14.91 12.83 4.22
C LYS A 38 15.50 11.69 3.40
N CYS A 39 16.34 10.89 4.05
CA CYS A 39 16.82 9.62 3.49
C CYS A 39 15.64 8.63 3.36
N PRO A 40 15.42 7.99 2.20
CA PRO A 40 14.37 6.98 2.06
C PRO A 40 14.69 5.78 2.94
N ILE A 41 13.72 5.39 3.77
CA ILE A 41 13.79 4.18 4.58
C ILE A 41 12.78 3.16 4.07
N TYR A 42 13.14 1.89 4.11
CA TYR A 42 12.20 0.84 3.80
C TYR A 42 11.19 0.70 4.94
N VAL A 43 9.93 1.01 4.65
CA VAL A 43 8.84 0.89 5.62
C VAL A 43 7.99 -0.32 5.25
N HIS A 44 8.00 -1.34 6.11
CA HIS A 44 7.04 -2.42 6.00
C HIS A 44 5.63 -1.91 6.29
N ARG A 45 4.77 -1.98 5.26
CA ARG A 45 3.33 -1.69 5.39
C ARG A 45 2.54 -2.96 5.21
N THR A 46 1.43 -3.06 5.95
CA THR A 46 0.46 -4.15 5.81
C THR A 46 -0.12 -4.12 4.39
N PRO A 47 0.01 -5.20 3.61
CA PRO A 47 -0.63 -5.28 2.30
C PRO A 47 -2.15 -5.36 2.46
N PRO A 48 -2.91 -4.87 1.47
CA PRO A 48 -4.36 -4.85 1.59
C PRO A 48 -4.96 -6.25 1.67
N CYS A 49 -4.36 -7.26 1.02
CA CYS A 49 -4.80 -8.66 1.15
C CYS A 49 -4.72 -9.17 2.61
N GLN A 50 -3.65 -8.83 3.35
CA GLN A 50 -3.53 -9.17 4.77
C GLN A 50 -4.46 -8.31 5.63
N GLY A 51 -4.59 -7.02 5.32
CA GLY A 51 -5.51 -6.11 6.02
C GLY A 51 -6.98 -6.50 5.87
N SER A 52 -7.36 -7.14 4.77
CA SER A 52 -8.70 -7.67 4.53
C SER A 52 -8.90 -9.09 5.07
N CYS A 53 -7.83 -9.82 5.41
CA CYS A 53 -7.93 -11.16 5.97
C CYS A 53 -8.31 -11.07 7.46
N PRO A 54 -9.46 -11.64 7.89
CA PRO A 54 -9.86 -11.61 9.30
C PRO A 54 -8.87 -12.34 10.23
N SER A 55 -8.18 -13.35 9.71
CA SER A 55 -7.16 -14.09 10.44
C SER A 55 -5.79 -13.37 10.45
N GLY A 56 -5.60 -12.34 9.64
CA GLY A 56 -4.33 -11.59 9.56
C GLY A 56 -3.16 -12.36 8.95
N GLU A 57 -3.43 -13.37 8.12
CA GLU A 57 -2.40 -14.20 7.48
C GLU A 57 -1.38 -13.38 6.67
N ASP A 58 -0.10 -13.76 6.74
CA ASP A 58 0.97 -13.21 5.90
C ASP A 58 0.90 -13.76 4.48
N ILE A 59 -0.14 -13.32 3.74
CA ILE A 59 -0.44 -13.79 2.38
C ILE A 59 0.70 -13.50 1.41
N ARG A 60 1.32 -12.31 1.52
CA ARG A 60 2.46 -11.98 0.67
C ARG A 60 3.67 -12.85 1.00
N GLY A 61 3.96 -13.09 2.28
CA GLY A 61 5.13 -13.90 2.67
C GLY A 61 5.04 -15.33 2.19
N TRP A 62 3.92 -16.03 2.44
CA TRP A 62 3.82 -17.41 1.95
C TRP A 62 3.76 -17.50 0.41
N LEU A 63 3.18 -16.50 -0.28
CA LEU A 63 3.23 -16.42 -1.75
C LEU A 63 4.65 -16.17 -2.29
N GLN A 64 5.48 -15.40 -1.58
CA GLN A 64 6.88 -15.19 -1.96
C GLN A 64 7.69 -16.50 -1.88
N ILE A 65 7.42 -17.33 -0.87
CA ILE A 65 8.01 -18.67 -0.76
C ILE A 65 7.59 -19.54 -1.94
N VAL A 66 6.28 -19.58 -2.25
CA VAL A 66 5.73 -20.35 -3.39
C VAL A 66 6.34 -19.90 -4.72
N ARG A 67 6.64 -18.61 -4.87
CA ARG A 67 7.28 -18.04 -6.06
C ARG A 67 8.81 -18.20 -6.08
N GLY A 68 9.41 -18.78 -5.05
CA GLY A 68 10.86 -18.95 -4.93
C GLY A 68 11.63 -17.64 -4.70
N MET A 69 10.94 -16.56 -4.32
CA MET A 69 11.59 -15.29 -3.96
C MET A 69 12.21 -15.38 -2.56
N GLU A 70 11.49 -16.02 -1.64
CA GLU A 70 11.98 -16.33 -0.31
C GLU A 70 12.35 -17.82 -0.26
N GLN A 71 13.62 -18.12 0.03
CA GLN A 71 14.12 -19.50 0.05
C GLN A 71 13.93 -20.11 1.45
N PRO A 72 13.55 -21.40 1.53
CA PRO A 72 13.47 -22.08 2.82
C PRO A 72 14.86 -22.24 3.45
N PRO A 73 14.94 -22.41 4.78
CA PRO A 73 16.17 -22.81 5.46
C PRO A 73 16.75 -24.11 4.89
N GLU A 74 18.06 -24.32 5.05
CA GLU A 74 18.74 -25.54 4.60
C GLU A 74 18.07 -26.80 5.18
N GLY A 75 17.82 -27.79 4.31
CA GLY A 75 17.18 -29.05 4.69
C GLY A 75 15.65 -29.00 4.81
N MET A 76 15.01 -27.85 4.58
CA MET A 76 13.54 -27.72 4.59
C MET A 76 12.98 -27.57 3.17
N ALA A 77 11.92 -28.32 2.86
CA ALA A 77 11.19 -28.16 1.61
C ALA A 77 10.39 -26.85 1.62
N TRP A 78 10.32 -26.15 0.47
CA TRP A 78 9.60 -24.88 0.37
C TRP A 78 8.11 -25.02 0.71
N GLN A 79 7.50 -26.18 0.42
CA GLN A 79 6.10 -26.46 0.73
C GLN A 79 5.86 -26.44 2.24
N GLU A 80 6.75 -27.07 3.00
CA GLU A 80 6.68 -27.07 4.45
C GLU A 80 6.88 -25.66 5.01
N TYR A 81 7.83 -24.92 4.45
CA TYR A 81 8.11 -23.56 4.88
C TYR A 81 6.92 -22.61 4.65
N ALA A 82 6.31 -22.68 3.46
CA ALA A 82 5.10 -21.92 3.13
C ALA A 82 3.90 -22.33 4.00
N PHE A 83 3.73 -23.64 4.26
CA PHE A 83 2.67 -24.13 5.14
C PHE A 83 2.84 -23.61 6.57
N ARG A 84 4.06 -23.67 7.12
CA ARG A 84 4.38 -23.12 8.44
C ARG A 84 4.04 -21.63 8.53
N ARG A 85 4.44 -20.85 7.52
CA ARG A 85 4.10 -19.42 7.42
C ARG A 85 2.60 -19.16 7.40
N ALA A 86 1.84 -19.94 6.64
CA ALA A 86 0.38 -19.82 6.60
C ALA A 86 -0.25 -20.20 7.97
N THR A 87 0.33 -21.18 8.67
CA THR A 87 -0.16 -21.62 9.98
C THR A 87 0.14 -20.67 11.14
N ASP A 88 1.05 -19.71 10.98
CA ASP A 88 1.40 -18.75 12.04
C ASP A 88 0.20 -17.94 12.52
N ALA A 89 -0.74 -17.64 11.61
CA ALA A 89 -1.95 -16.87 11.90
C ALA A 89 -3.23 -17.71 11.81
N ASN A 90 -3.21 -18.84 11.09
CA ASN A 90 -4.40 -19.68 10.87
C ASN A 90 -4.09 -21.16 11.14
N PRO A 91 -4.67 -21.80 12.18
CA PRO A 91 -4.42 -23.20 12.47
C PRO A 91 -5.03 -24.18 11.44
N PHE A 92 -5.92 -23.71 10.55
CA PHE A 92 -6.63 -24.54 9.57
C PHE A 92 -6.53 -24.01 8.13
N PRO A 93 -5.33 -23.76 7.58
CA PRO A 93 -5.18 -23.10 6.27
C PRO A 93 -5.72 -23.99 5.14
N ALA A 94 -5.64 -25.31 5.27
CA ALA A 94 -6.15 -26.27 4.28
C ALA A 94 -7.69 -26.28 4.18
N MET A 95 -8.40 -25.96 5.26
CA MET A 95 -9.85 -25.83 5.25
C MET A 95 -10.25 -24.42 4.81
N MET A 96 -9.67 -23.40 5.43
CA MET A 96 -9.96 -22.01 5.11
C MET A 96 -9.66 -21.68 3.66
N GLY A 97 -8.56 -22.16 3.07
CA GLY A 97 -8.28 -21.95 1.64
C GLY A 97 -9.33 -22.53 0.68
N ARG A 98 -10.25 -23.39 1.15
CA ARG A 98 -11.35 -23.95 0.34
C ARG A 98 -12.72 -23.34 0.64
N VAL A 99 -12.96 -22.97 1.90
CA VAL A 99 -14.30 -22.50 2.36
C VAL A 99 -14.37 -21.01 2.63
N CYS A 100 -13.22 -20.32 2.72
CA CYS A 100 -13.18 -18.89 2.97
C CYS A 100 -13.85 -18.14 1.81
N PRO A 101 -14.67 -17.11 2.09
CA PRO A 101 -15.23 -16.25 1.06
C PRO A 101 -14.19 -15.31 0.41
N ALA A 102 -12.90 -15.53 0.67
CA ALA A 102 -11.75 -14.83 0.10
C ALA A 102 -11.83 -13.29 0.14
N PRO A 103 -12.10 -12.64 1.31
CA PRO A 103 -12.07 -11.18 1.41
C PRO A 103 -10.68 -10.60 1.08
N CYS A 104 -9.63 -11.40 1.24
CA CYS A 104 -8.27 -11.08 0.83
C CYS A 104 -8.11 -10.89 -0.70
N GLU A 105 -8.90 -11.59 -1.51
CA GLU A 105 -8.92 -11.42 -2.98
C GLU A 105 -9.69 -10.16 -3.36
N SER A 106 -10.82 -9.88 -2.71
CA SER A 106 -11.59 -8.64 -2.91
C SER A 106 -10.78 -7.37 -2.60
N GLY A 107 -9.95 -7.41 -1.55
CA GLY A 107 -9.05 -6.31 -1.21
C GLY A 107 -7.73 -6.26 -2.01
N CYS A 108 -7.51 -7.19 -2.95
CA CYS A 108 -6.22 -7.29 -3.62
C CYS A 108 -6.00 -6.15 -4.64
N ASN A 109 -4.80 -5.56 -4.63
CA ASN A 109 -4.40 -4.54 -5.62
C ASN A 109 -4.46 -5.07 -7.07
N ARG A 110 -4.39 -6.39 -7.25
CA ARG A 110 -4.46 -7.03 -8.56
C ARG A 110 -5.78 -6.77 -9.29
N ASN A 111 -6.84 -6.48 -8.55
CA ASN A 111 -8.16 -6.15 -9.10
C ASN A 111 -8.14 -4.88 -9.98
N ASN A 112 -7.10 -4.04 -9.86
CA ASN A 112 -6.95 -2.83 -10.67
C ASN A 112 -6.07 -3.03 -11.92
N VAL A 113 -5.48 -4.22 -12.11
CA VAL A 113 -4.51 -4.48 -13.18
C VAL A 113 -4.81 -5.74 -13.99
N ASP A 114 -5.46 -6.75 -13.41
CA ASP A 114 -5.84 -7.96 -14.13
C ASP A 114 -7.18 -7.73 -14.86
N ASP A 115 -7.27 -8.15 -16.13
CA ASP A 115 -8.53 -8.19 -16.89
C ASP A 115 -9.37 -9.41 -16.45
N PHE A 116 -10.69 -9.21 -16.29
CA PHE A 116 -11.64 -10.23 -15.81
C PHE A 116 -12.26 -11.07 -16.93
#